data_AF-A0A9E2YT56-F1
#
_entry.id   AF-A0A9E2YT56-F1
#
_cell.length_a   1.000
_cell.length_b   1.000
_cell.length_c   1.000
_cell.angle_alpha   90.00
_cell.angle_beta   90.00
_cell.angle_gamma   90.00
#
_symmetry.space_group_name_H-M   'P 1'
#
loop_
_entity.id
_entity.type
_entity.pdbx_description
1 polymer ?
#
loop_
_entity_poly.entity_id
_entity_poly.type
_entity_poly.pdbx_seq_one_letter_code
_entity_poly.pdbx_strand_id
1 'polypeptide(L)'
;MTRLLVIAIAFIVYGSLYPWEFRPAPPGQSALDVLLHSWPAQLTNSDIGDIVVNLIVYVPVGMFGFLALDRTRRERLRWVTPVLLAFALSASMELLQVYDRTRVASLLDLLTNTLGALAGTFLGFLFRRTMYQGMFLVLYWLAFQIVAACAELIGKRAKPAFGLLDTASYAAAWAVAIYMAAKPAAAFNRGKRELALAILFFAVITVRGLAPFHLQRYPTPFIWIPMHTLLSTEWIIGLPTFFEKSFYYGAAIWLYRSAGLKLTAATALVAIPLAMIEIIQRYLPGRTPETTDPFLAVMLGCMLWLIEQDYARIKQSDLRTVTT
;
A
#
# COMPACT_ATOMS: atom_id res chain seq x y z
N MET A 1 -16.79 -0.97 3.65
CA MET A 1 -15.33 -0.71 3.69
C MET A 1 -14.69 -0.74 5.09
N THR A 2 -15.44 -0.92 6.19
CA THR A 2 -14.87 -0.97 7.56
C THR A 2 -13.74 -2.00 7.74
N ARG A 3 -13.82 -3.16 7.08
CA ARG A 3 -12.76 -4.19 7.17
C ARG A 3 -11.43 -3.70 6.60
N LEU A 4 -11.45 -2.95 5.50
CA LEU A 4 -10.24 -2.35 4.91
C LEU A 4 -9.69 -1.23 5.78
N LEU A 5 -10.57 -0.44 6.42
CA LEU A 5 -10.15 0.56 7.41
C LEU A 5 -9.39 -0.09 8.58
N VAL A 6 -9.90 -1.20 9.13
CA VAL A 6 -9.22 -1.93 10.21
C VAL A 6 -7.86 -2.45 9.77
N ILE A 7 -7.76 -2.99 8.55
CA ILE A 7 -6.47 -3.46 8.00
C ILE A 7 -5.49 -2.29 7.85
N ALA A 8 -5.94 -1.13 7.34
CA ALA A 8 -5.10 0.06 7.22
C ALA A 8 -4.59 0.55 8.59
N ILE A 9 -5.48 0.61 9.59
CA ILE A 9 -5.10 0.99 10.97
C ILE A 9 -4.10 -0.01 11.55
N ALA A 10 -4.34 -1.32 11.37
CA ALA A 10 -3.43 -2.35 11.86
C ALA A 10 -2.04 -2.24 11.21
N PHE A 11 -1.98 -1.94 9.92
CA PHE A 11 -0.70 -1.70 9.23
C PHE A 11 0.05 -0.48 9.77
N ILE A 12 -0.67 0.62 10.05
CA ILE A 12 -0.08 1.83 10.65
C ILE A 12 0.47 1.52 12.04
N VAL A 13 -0.35 0.94 12.92
CA VAL A 13 0.08 0.61 14.29
C VAL A 13 1.29 -0.31 14.28
N TYR A 14 1.29 -1.34 13.41
CA TYR A 14 2.41 -2.25 13.28
C TYR A 14 3.68 -1.54 12.79
N GLY A 15 3.58 -0.71 11.75
CA GLY A 15 4.72 0.01 11.19
C GLY A 15 5.29 1.09 12.12
N SER A 16 4.43 1.77 12.88
CA SER A 16 4.81 2.84 13.82
C SER A 16 5.52 2.32 15.07
N LEU A 17 5.22 1.09 15.49
CA LEU A 17 5.78 0.46 16.70
C LEU A 17 6.88 -0.57 16.42
N TYR A 18 7.10 -0.98 15.17
CA TYR A 18 8.24 -1.82 14.81
C TYR A 18 9.56 -1.04 15.04
N PRO A 19 10.60 -1.64 15.66
CA PRO A 19 10.78 -3.07 16.00
C PRO A 19 10.37 -3.48 17.42
N TRP A 20 9.53 -2.71 18.11
CA TRP A 20 9.01 -2.99 19.45
C TRP A 20 10.05 -2.86 20.58
N GLU A 21 10.97 -1.90 20.42
CA GLU A 21 12.06 -1.65 21.37
C GLU A 21 11.71 -0.52 22.35
N PHE A 22 10.96 -0.85 23.39
CA PHE A 22 10.49 0.13 24.35
C PHE A 22 11.55 0.52 25.40
N ARG A 23 11.43 1.75 25.93
CA ARG A 23 12.20 2.34 27.02
C ARG A 23 11.28 3.07 28.01
N PRO A 24 11.72 3.23 29.27
CA PRO A 24 11.06 4.14 30.21
C PRO A 24 11.03 5.58 29.69
N ALA A 25 10.04 6.37 30.10
CA ALA A 25 9.99 7.79 29.79
C ALA A 25 11.23 8.54 30.32
N PRO A 26 11.68 9.60 29.61
CA PRO A 26 12.68 10.52 30.14
C PRO A 26 12.27 11.08 31.51
N PRO A 27 13.17 11.14 32.50
CA PRO A 27 12.84 11.68 33.82
C PRO A 27 12.38 13.14 33.74
N GLY A 28 11.27 13.47 34.39
CA GLY A 28 10.81 14.85 34.56
C GLY A 28 10.09 15.48 33.37
N GLN A 29 9.76 14.72 32.31
CA GLN A 29 8.96 15.21 31.18
C GLN A 29 7.78 14.27 30.91
N SER A 30 6.58 14.82 30.69
CA SER A 30 5.45 14.01 30.23
C SER A 30 5.55 13.77 28.71
N ALA A 31 4.96 12.67 28.22
CA ALA A 31 4.94 12.38 26.78
C ALA A 31 4.24 13.49 25.97
N LEU A 32 3.24 14.14 26.56
CA LEU A 32 2.54 15.27 25.95
C LEU A 32 3.47 16.49 25.81
N ASP A 33 4.27 16.79 26.84
CA ASP A 33 5.20 17.92 26.79
C ASP A 33 6.26 17.71 25.70
N VAL A 34 6.78 16.48 25.58
CA VAL A 34 7.73 16.11 24.53
C VAL A 34 7.11 16.34 23.14
N LEU A 35 5.88 15.86 22.93
CA LEU A 35 5.19 16.03 21.65
C LEU A 35 4.92 17.51 21.32
N LEU A 36 4.43 18.31 22.27
CA LEU A 36 4.12 19.73 22.03
C LEU A 36 5.35 20.58 21.69
N HIS A 37 6.55 20.14 22.08
CA HIS A 37 7.81 20.83 21.80
C HIS A 37 8.67 20.15 20.71
N SER A 38 8.09 19.20 19.96
CA SER A 38 8.79 18.43 18.92
C SER A 38 8.76 19.05 17.52
N TRP A 39 8.25 20.27 17.36
CA TRP A 39 8.21 20.93 16.05
C TRP A 39 9.64 21.21 15.53
N PRO A 40 9.97 20.85 14.28
CA PRO A 40 11.32 21.03 13.77
C PRO A 40 11.65 22.53 13.59
N ALA A 41 12.85 22.93 14.04
CA ALA A 41 13.32 24.30 13.86
C ALA A 41 13.63 24.63 12.39
N GLN A 42 14.03 23.62 11.60
CA GLN A 42 14.34 23.71 10.18
C GLN A 42 13.89 22.42 9.50
N LEU A 43 13.40 22.52 8.26
CA LEU A 43 13.02 21.35 7.48
C LEU A 43 14.23 20.82 6.70
N THR A 44 14.61 19.58 6.99
CA THR A 44 15.63 18.84 6.24
C THR A 44 14.99 17.96 5.16
N ASN A 45 15.81 17.40 4.27
CA ASN A 45 15.32 16.44 3.28
C ASN A 45 14.74 15.16 3.93
N SER A 46 15.21 14.77 5.11
CA SER A 46 14.60 13.64 5.85
C SER A 46 13.19 13.99 6.31
N ASP A 47 13.00 15.18 6.89
CA ASP A 47 11.66 15.64 7.34
C ASP A 47 10.68 15.75 6.16
N ILE A 48 11.16 16.17 4.97
CA ILE A 48 10.34 16.19 3.75
C ILE A 48 9.95 14.77 3.35
N GLY A 49 10.86 13.80 3.46
CA GLY A 49 10.57 12.39 3.25
C GLY A 49 9.47 11.88 4.18
N ASP A 50 9.57 12.21 5.47
CA ASP A 50 8.59 11.83 6.48
C ASP A 50 7.23 12.48 6.24
N ILE A 51 7.17 13.77 5.87
CA ILE A 51 5.94 14.46 5.44
C ILE A 51 5.24 13.67 4.31
N VAL A 52 5.98 13.28 3.27
CA VAL A 52 5.41 12.55 2.13
C VAL A 52 4.90 11.18 2.54
N VAL A 53 5.69 10.45 3.32
CA VAL A 53 5.33 9.12 3.85
C VAL A 53 4.05 9.21 4.68
N ASN A 54 4.00 10.13 5.64
CA ASN A 54 2.89 10.34 6.56
C ASN A 54 1.59 10.70 5.85
N LEU A 55 1.67 11.61 4.86
CA LEU A 55 0.54 11.93 3.99
C LEU A 55 -0.01 10.69 3.29
N ILE A 56 0.86 9.89 2.66
CA ILE A 56 0.45 8.73 1.84
C ILE A 56 -0.06 7.56 2.69
N VAL A 57 0.59 7.27 3.82
CA VAL A 57 0.24 6.14 4.70
C VAL A 57 -1.11 6.34 5.38
N TYR A 58 -1.52 7.58 5.65
CA TYR A 58 -2.82 7.89 6.27
C TYR A 58 -3.98 8.10 5.28
N VAL A 59 -3.71 8.25 3.97
CA VAL A 59 -4.77 8.31 2.93
C VAL A 59 -5.78 7.15 3.04
N PRO A 60 -5.35 5.88 3.19
CA PRO A 60 -6.29 4.76 3.37
C PRO A 60 -7.23 4.89 4.56
N VAL A 61 -6.78 5.47 5.69
CA VAL A 61 -7.63 5.67 6.89
C VAL A 61 -8.76 6.64 6.58
N GLY A 62 -8.43 7.78 5.97
CA GLY A 62 -9.43 8.76 5.53
C GLY A 62 -10.41 8.19 4.51
N MET A 63 -9.87 7.55 3.47
CA MET A 63 -10.64 7.02 2.35
C MET A 63 -11.59 5.91 2.79
N PHE A 64 -11.08 4.89 3.47
CA PHE A 64 -11.93 3.79 3.93
C PHE A 64 -12.82 4.19 5.10
N GLY A 65 -12.42 5.16 5.92
CA GLY A 65 -13.29 5.76 6.93
C GLY A 65 -14.51 6.43 6.32
N PHE A 66 -14.31 7.26 5.29
CA PHE A 66 -15.42 7.91 4.57
C PHE A 66 -16.37 6.88 3.96
N LEU A 67 -15.82 5.86 3.29
CA LEU A 67 -16.58 4.79 2.64
C LEU A 67 -17.22 3.80 3.63
N ALA A 68 -16.67 3.66 4.83
CA ALA A 68 -17.26 2.83 5.88
C ALA A 68 -18.56 3.46 6.44
N LEU A 69 -18.67 4.78 6.38
CA LEU A 69 -19.81 5.55 6.87
C LEU A 69 -20.87 5.83 5.78
N ASP A 70 -20.83 5.13 4.65
CA ASP A 70 -21.74 5.36 3.51
C ASP A 70 -23.22 5.19 3.86
N ARG A 71 -23.54 4.40 4.90
CA ARG A 71 -24.92 4.20 5.38
C ARG A 71 -25.45 5.35 6.25
N THR A 72 -24.58 6.25 6.71
CA THR A 72 -24.94 7.34 7.60
C THR A 72 -25.59 8.47 6.80
N ARG A 73 -26.83 8.86 7.16
CA ARG A 73 -27.52 9.99 6.51
C ARG A 73 -26.91 11.37 6.82
N ARG A 74 -26.05 11.45 7.83
CA ARG A 74 -25.41 12.70 8.27
C ARG A 74 -24.08 12.89 7.53
N GLU A 75 -24.10 13.64 6.42
CA GLU A 75 -22.92 13.87 5.59
C GLU A 75 -21.73 14.42 6.39
N ARG A 76 -21.97 15.37 7.31
CA ARG A 76 -20.93 15.92 8.19
C ARG A 76 -20.12 14.84 8.93
N LEU A 77 -20.77 13.77 9.39
CA LEU A 77 -20.07 12.69 10.10
C LEU A 77 -19.12 11.92 9.19
N ARG A 78 -19.45 11.78 7.90
CA ARG A 78 -18.59 11.07 6.93
C ARG A 78 -17.29 11.82 6.67
N TRP A 79 -17.33 13.14 6.71
CA TRP A 79 -16.16 14.00 6.55
C TRP A 79 -15.33 14.14 7.83
N VAL A 80 -15.98 14.32 8.98
CA VAL A 80 -15.29 14.62 10.23
C VAL A 80 -14.72 13.37 10.91
N THR A 81 -15.48 12.27 10.93
CA THR A 81 -15.10 11.08 11.71
C THR A 81 -13.78 10.45 11.26
N PRO A 82 -13.49 10.26 9.96
CA PRO A 82 -12.23 9.65 9.53
C PRO A 82 -11.01 10.51 9.90
N VAL A 83 -11.15 11.85 9.82
CA VAL A 83 -10.09 12.80 10.17
C VAL A 83 -9.84 12.80 11.67
N LEU A 84 -10.89 12.81 12.50
CA LEU A 84 -10.74 12.69 13.95
C LEU A 84 -10.14 11.34 14.37
N LEU A 85 -10.55 10.26 13.71
CA LEU A 85 -9.99 8.94 13.94
C LEU A 85 -8.49 8.90 13.62
N ALA A 86 -8.08 9.48 12.50
CA ALA A 86 -6.68 9.59 12.10
C ALA A 86 -5.87 10.46 13.08
N PHE A 87 -6.42 11.61 13.50
CA PHE A 87 -5.80 12.46 14.50
C PHE A 87 -5.59 11.71 15.82
N ALA A 88 -6.63 11.02 16.31
CA ALA A 88 -6.54 10.25 17.55
C ALA A 88 -5.55 9.08 17.44
N LEU A 89 -5.55 8.37 16.30
CA LEU A 89 -4.59 7.30 16.03
C LEU A 89 -3.15 7.83 16.01
N SER A 90 -2.91 8.90 15.26
CA SER A 90 -1.58 9.51 15.15
C SER A 90 -1.11 10.04 16.50
N ALA A 91 -1.94 10.79 17.22
CA ALA A 91 -1.60 11.30 18.55
C ALA A 91 -1.25 10.15 19.51
N SER A 92 -1.99 9.03 19.44
CA SER A 92 -1.69 7.85 20.24
C SER A 92 -0.33 7.23 19.86
N MET A 93 -0.01 7.14 18.57
CA MET A 93 1.29 6.60 18.12
C MET A 93 2.44 7.52 18.53
N GLU A 94 2.32 8.83 18.33
CA GLU A 94 3.33 9.82 18.73
C GLU A 94 3.60 9.77 20.24
N LEU A 95 2.54 9.71 21.05
CA LEU A 95 2.67 9.60 22.52
C LEU A 95 3.32 8.28 22.94
N LEU A 96 3.04 7.17 22.24
CA LEU A 96 3.68 5.88 22.52
C LEU A 96 5.16 5.87 22.09
N GLN A 97 5.51 6.56 21.02
CA GLN A 97 6.87 6.61 20.49
C GLN A 97 7.86 7.35 21.40
N VAL A 98 7.39 8.18 22.35
CA VAL A 98 8.24 8.69 23.45
C VAL A 98 8.89 7.54 24.23
N TYR A 99 8.17 6.43 24.36
CA TYR A 99 8.62 5.20 25.02
C TYR A 99 9.32 4.23 24.08
N ASP A 100 9.61 4.60 22.83
CA ASP A 100 10.35 3.77 21.88
C ASP A 100 11.79 4.28 21.75
N ARG A 101 12.77 3.38 21.66
CA ARG A 101 14.20 3.72 21.52
C ARG A 101 14.57 4.16 20.11
N THR A 102 13.82 3.70 19.12
CA THR A 102 14.11 3.84 17.70
C THR A 102 13.34 4.97 17.03
N ARG A 103 12.42 5.60 17.76
CA ARG A 103 11.52 6.64 17.23
C ARG A 103 11.64 7.95 18.00
N VAL A 104 11.25 9.01 17.32
CA VAL A 104 11.16 10.37 17.87
C VAL A 104 9.74 10.84 17.61
N ALA A 105 9.04 11.25 18.67
CA ALA A 105 7.71 11.83 18.56
C ALA A 105 7.78 13.17 17.83
N SER A 106 6.82 13.44 16.96
CA SER A 106 6.82 14.58 16.04
C SER A 106 5.42 15.20 15.90
N LEU A 107 5.31 16.48 16.23
CA LEU A 107 4.09 17.26 16.02
C LEU A 107 3.81 17.48 14.53
N LEU A 108 4.88 17.50 13.71
CA LEU A 108 4.77 17.56 12.25
C LEU A 108 4.15 16.27 11.71
N ASP A 109 4.45 15.12 12.30
CA ASP A 109 3.89 13.82 11.93
C ASP A 109 2.40 13.78 12.26
N LEU A 110 2.01 14.23 13.46
CA LEU A 110 0.60 14.39 13.83
C LEU A 110 -0.18 15.25 12.81
N LEU A 111 0.39 16.39 12.42
CA LEU A 111 -0.23 17.29 11.44
C LEU A 111 -0.34 16.61 10.07
N THR A 112 0.74 16.03 9.56
CA THR A 112 0.81 15.45 8.21
C THR A 112 -0.03 14.18 8.08
N ASN A 113 -0.05 13.31 9.10
CA ASN A 113 -0.94 12.16 9.17
C ASN A 113 -2.42 12.58 9.11
N THR A 114 -2.78 13.65 9.84
CA THR A 114 -4.14 14.20 9.82
C THR A 114 -4.51 14.77 8.45
N LEU A 115 -3.59 15.49 7.81
CA LEU A 115 -3.78 16.01 6.44
C LEU A 115 -3.86 14.89 5.40
N GLY A 116 -3.09 13.81 5.57
CA GLY A 116 -3.15 12.62 4.72
C GLY A 116 -4.52 11.96 4.80
N ALA A 117 -5.08 11.84 6.00
CA ALA A 117 -6.45 11.35 6.19
C ALA A 117 -7.51 12.30 5.63
N LEU A 118 -7.30 13.62 5.67
CA LEU A 118 -8.19 14.56 5.00
C LEU A 118 -8.18 14.37 3.48
N ALA A 119 -7.01 14.26 2.87
CA ALA A 119 -6.86 13.96 1.44
C ALA A 119 -7.50 12.61 1.09
N GLY A 120 -7.29 11.59 1.91
CA GLY A 120 -7.93 10.29 1.79
C GLY A 120 -9.46 10.38 1.86
N THR A 121 -10.00 11.16 2.78
CA THR A 121 -11.45 11.39 2.91
C THR A 121 -12.02 11.99 1.61
N PHE A 122 -11.31 12.95 1.01
CA PHE A 122 -11.67 13.52 -0.29
C PHE A 122 -11.61 12.49 -1.43
N LEU A 123 -10.59 11.62 -1.47
CA LEU A 123 -10.54 10.50 -2.42
C LEU A 123 -11.70 9.52 -2.20
N GLY A 124 -12.06 9.27 -0.93
CA GLY A 124 -13.22 8.46 -0.57
C GLY A 124 -14.51 9.04 -1.13
N PHE A 125 -14.69 10.36 -1.04
CA PHE A 125 -15.81 11.07 -1.67
C PHE A 125 -15.80 10.92 -3.19
N LEU A 126 -14.66 11.15 -3.84
CA LEU A 126 -14.50 11.08 -5.30
C LEU A 126 -14.81 9.67 -5.84
N PHE A 127 -14.33 8.64 -5.16
CA PHE A 127 -14.43 7.25 -5.61
C PHE A 127 -15.58 6.46 -4.97
N ARG A 128 -16.48 7.09 -4.22
CA ARG A 128 -17.57 6.38 -3.48
C ARG A 128 -18.43 5.42 -4.30
N ARG A 129 -18.57 5.68 -5.61
CA ARG A 129 -19.33 4.82 -6.54
C ARG A 129 -18.46 4.03 -7.53
N THR A 130 -17.16 4.32 -7.56
CA THR A 130 -16.22 3.80 -8.55
C THR A 130 -15.02 3.09 -7.91
N MET A 131 -15.04 2.89 -6.59
CA MET A 131 -14.01 2.14 -5.87
C MET A 131 -14.22 0.63 -6.03
N TYR A 132 -13.76 0.09 -7.15
CA TYR A 132 -13.64 -1.35 -7.38
C TYR A 132 -12.16 -1.77 -7.36
N GLN A 133 -11.92 -3.08 -7.46
CA GLN A 133 -10.59 -3.70 -7.40
C GLN A 133 -9.54 -3.02 -8.29
N GLY A 134 -9.85 -2.75 -9.55
CA GLY A 134 -8.91 -2.11 -10.50
C GLY A 134 -8.57 -0.68 -10.10
N MET A 135 -9.56 0.13 -9.72
CA MET A 135 -9.30 1.50 -9.24
C MET A 135 -8.42 1.51 -7.98
N PHE A 136 -8.66 0.58 -7.04
CA PHE A 136 -7.81 0.42 -5.87
C PHE A 136 -6.35 0.15 -6.25
N LEU A 137 -6.10 -0.73 -7.21
CA LEU A 137 -4.74 -1.02 -7.70
C LEU A 137 -4.12 0.17 -8.44
N VAL A 138 -4.90 0.91 -9.23
CA VAL A 138 -4.43 2.15 -9.87
C VAL A 138 -3.95 3.15 -8.82
N LEU A 139 -4.64 3.29 -7.68
CA LEU A 139 -4.19 4.15 -6.58
C LEU A 139 -2.85 3.69 -5.98
N TYR A 140 -2.59 2.38 -5.88
CA TYR A 140 -1.26 1.87 -5.50
C TYR A 140 -0.19 2.28 -6.51
N TRP A 141 -0.49 2.16 -7.81
CA TRP A 141 0.44 2.57 -8.85
C TRP A 141 0.76 4.07 -8.79
N LEU A 142 -0.26 4.92 -8.59
CA LEU A 142 -0.07 6.36 -8.45
C LEU A 142 0.68 6.73 -7.17
N ALA A 143 0.39 6.06 -6.04
CA ALA A 143 1.14 6.25 -4.81
C ALA A 143 2.62 5.92 -4.99
N PHE A 144 2.94 4.83 -5.71
CA PHE A 144 4.31 4.52 -6.10
C PHE A 144 4.96 5.66 -6.90
N GLN A 145 4.30 6.19 -7.95
CA GLN A 145 4.86 7.30 -8.75
C GLN A 145 5.17 8.52 -7.89
N ILE A 146 4.22 8.91 -7.03
CA ILE A 146 4.34 10.12 -6.19
C ILE A 146 5.51 9.95 -5.20
N VAL A 147 5.52 8.86 -4.42
CA VAL A 147 6.54 8.65 -3.40
C VAL A 147 7.93 8.47 -4.04
N ALA A 148 8.01 7.75 -5.17
CA ALA A 148 9.25 7.59 -5.93
C ALA A 148 9.81 8.94 -6.41
N ALA A 149 8.97 9.77 -7.03
CA ALA A 149 9.38 11.07 -7.53
C ALA A 149 9.82 12.00 -6.39
N CYS A 150 9.09 12.01 -5.27
CA CYS A 150 9.48 12.76 -4.08
C CYS A 150 10.84 12.30 -3.55
N ALA A 151 11.07 10.98 -3.44
CA ALA A 151 12.33 10.42 -2.97
C ALA A 151 13.52 10.79 -3.88
N GLU A 152 13.31 10.86 -5.20
CA GLU A 152 14.32 11.33 -6.15
C GLU A 152 14.60 12.83 -6.01
N LEU A 153 13.55 13.65 -5.88
CA LEU A 153 13.68 15.12 -5.76
C LEU A 153 14.48 15.54 -4.52
N ILE A 154 14.32 14.82 -3.41
CA ILE A 154 15.04 15.08 -2.16
C ILE A 154 16.40 14.36 -2.09
N GLY A 155 16.81 13.64 -3.15
CA GLY A 155 18.10 12.95 -3.24
C GLY A 155 18.22 11.67 -2.40
N LYS A 156 17.12 11.13 -1.87
CA LYS A 156 17.08 9.88 -1.09
C LYS A 156 17.02 8.63 -1.97
N ARG A 157 16.62 8.78 -3.23
CA ARG A 157 16.57 7.71 -4.23
C ARG A 157 17.32 8.12 -5.48
N ALA A 158 18.22 7.26 -5.95
CA ALA A 158 18.87 7.45 -7.24
C ALA A 158 17.86 7.28 -8.38
N LYS A 159 17.98 8.09 -9.43
CA LYS A 159 17.21 7.90 -10.66
C LYS A 159 17.41 6.47 -11.16
N PRO A 160 16.35 5.71 -11.46
CA PRO A 160 16.47 4.36 -11.94
C PRO A 160 17.23 4.34 -13.26
N ALA A 161 18.29 3.52 -13.33
CA ALA A 161 18.92 3.18 -14.59
C ALA A 161 18.00 2.21 -15.33
N PHE A 162 17.25 2.71 -16.31
CA PHE A 162 16.31 1.88 -17.06
C PHE A 162 17.04 0.96 -18.04
N GLY A 163 17.07 -0.33 -17.70
CA GLY A 163 17.36 -1.38 -18.69
C GLY A 163 16.16 -1.66 -19.59
N LEU A 164 16.37 -2.47 -20.64
CA LEU A 164 15.29 -2.90 -21.54
C LEU A 164 14.16 -3.61 -20.76
N LEU A 165 14.52 -4.48 -19.82
CA LEU A 165 13.56 -5.20 -18.99
C LEU A 165 12.74 -4.26 -18.10
N ASP A 166 13.38 -3.28 -17.46
CA ASP A 166 12.71 -2.31 -16.60
C ASP A 166 11.76 -1.44 -17.42
N THR A 167 12.20 -0.97 -18.58
CA THR A 167 11.41 -0.15 -19.50
C THR A 167 10.16 -0.91 -19.98
N ALA A 168 10.35 -2.15 -20.45
CA ALA A 168 9.25 -2.99 -20.91
C ALA A 168 8.25 -3.30 -19.78
N SER A 169 8.75 -3.56 -18.57
CA SER A 169 7.90 -3.80 -17.41
C SER A 169 7.12 -2.57 -16.98
N TYR A 170 7.75 -1.40 -17.00
CA TYR A 170 7.10 -0.14 -16.64
C TYR A 170 6.00 0.21 -17.64
N ALA A 171 6.29 0.04 -18.94
CA ALA A 171 5.31 0.20 -20.00
C ALA A 171 4.13 -0.76 -19.85
N ALA A 172 4.40 -2.03 -19.53
CA ALA A 172 3.35 -3.02 -19.25
C ALA A 172 2.50 -2.62 -18.04
N ALA A 173 3.11 -2.13 -16.96
CA ALA A 173 2.38 -1.65 -15.78
C ALA A 173 1.47 -0.47 -16.09
N TRP A 174 1.96 0.53 -16.82
CA TRP A 174 1.13 1.66 -17.26
C TRP A 174 -0.02 1.21 -18.16
N ALA A 175 0.25 0.33 -19.13
CA ALA A 175 -0.79 -0.21 -20.00
C ALA A 175 -1.89 -0.93 -19.20
N VAL A 176 -1.51 -1.72 -18.20
CA VAL A 176 -2.46 -2.39 -17.30
C VAL A 176 -3.21 -1.41 -16.40
N ALA A 177 -2.54 -0.39 -15.85
CA ALA A 177 -3.18 0.64 -15.04
C ALA A 177 -4.22 1.44 -15.83
N ILE A 178 -3.89 1.85 -17.06
CA ILE A 178 -4.82 2.54 -17.97
C ILE A 178 -5.99 1.61 -18.33
N TYR A 179 -5.69 0.34 -18.65
CA TYR A 179 -6.71 -0.65 -18.94
C TYR A 179 -7.68 -0.86 -17.77
N MET A 180 -7.17 -0.93 -16.54
CA MET A 180 -7.99 -0.99 -15.33
C MET A 180 -8.85 0.26 -15.20
N ALA A 181 -8.26 1.45 -15.24
CA ALA A 181 -8.98 2.72 -15.09
C ALA A 181 -10.12 2.87 -16.11
N ALA A 182 -9.90 2.41 -17.34
CA ALA A 182 -10.88 2.46 -18.43
C ALA A 182 -11.94 1.33 -18.37
N LYS A 183 -11.71 0.23 -17.64
CA LYS A 183 -12.60 -0.94 -17.63
C LYS A 183 -13.45 -0.95 -16.34
N PRO A 184 -14.72 -0.51 -16.39
CA PRO A 184 -15.58 -0.52 -15.21
C PRO A 184 -15.78 -1.95 -14.71
N ALA A 185 -15.93 -2.13 -13.39
CA ALA A 185 -16.04 -3.44 -12.74
C ALA A 185 -17.11 -4.37 -13.31
N ALA A 186 -18.16 -3.82 -13.94
CA ALA A 186 -19.24 -4.59 -14.56
C ALA A 186 -18.87 -5.22 -15.91
N ALA A 187 -17.73 -4.83 -16.50
CA ALA A 187 -17.32 -5.19 -17.86
C ALA A 187 -16.30 -6.34 -17.91
N PHE A 188 -16.26 -7.23 -16.90
CA PHE A 188 -15.40 -8.41 -16.97
C PHE A 188 -15.79 -9.33 -18.14
N ASN A 189 -15.12 -9.14 -19.27
CA ASN A 189 -15.16 -10.09 -20.38
C ASN A 189 -14.38 -11.33 -19.98
N ARG A 190 -15.11 -12.41 -19.68
CA ARG A 190 -14.52 -13.73 -19.46
C ARG A 190 -14.07 -14.27 -20.82
N GLY A 191 -12.80 -14.09 -21.15
CA GLY A 191 -12.30 -14.36 -22.49
C GLY A 191 -10.83 -14.74 -22.55
N LYS A 192 -10.44 -15.31 -23.69
CA LYS A 192 -9.05 -15.71 -23.99
C LYS A 192 -8.09 -14.52 -23.98
N ARG A 193 -8.56 -13.31 -24.31
CA ARG A 193 -7.76 -12.09 -24.31
C ARG A 193 -7.29 -11.73 -22.90
N GLU A 194 -8.20 -11.69 -21.93
CA GLU A 194 -7.89 -11.41 -20.53
C GLU A 194 -6.92 -12.44 -19.95
N LEU A 195 -7.12 -13.73 -20.29
CA LEU A 195 -6.20 -14.78 -19.89
C LEU A 195 -4.79 -14.58 -20.49
N ALA A 196 -4.70 -14.25 -21.78
CA ALA A 196 -3.42 -13.96 -22.43
C ALA A 196 -2.72 -12.76 -21.79
N LEU A 197 -3.44 -11.68 -21.48
CA LEU A 197 -2.89 -10.52 -20.76
C LEU A 197 -2.40 -10.91 -19.36
N ALA A 198 -3.16 -11.74 -18.64
CA ALA A 198 -2.76 -12.23 -17.32
C ALA A 198 -1.46 -13.04 -17.38
N ILE A 199 -1.36 -13.97 -18.33
CA ILE A 199 -0.16 -14.81 -18.54
C ILE A 199 1.04 -13.95 -18.92
N LEU A 200 0.89 -13.03 -19.88
CA LEU A 200 1.98 -12.14 -20.31
C LEU A 200 2.45 -11.23 -19.18
N PHE A 201 1.53 -10.61 -18.45
CA PHE A 201 1.89 -9.74 -17.32
C PHE A 201 2.56 -10.54 -16.19
N PHE A 202 2.10 -11.76 -15.93
CA PHE A 202 2.73 -12.63 -14.95
C PHE A 202 4.13 -13.12 -15.39
N ALA A 203 4.33 -13.34 -16.69
CA ALA A 203 5.65 -13.62 -17.24
C ALA A 203 6.62 -12.45 -16.99
N VAL A 204 6.18 -11.19 -17.14
CA VAL A 204 6.98 -10.01 -16.79
C VAL A 204 7.41 -10.04 -15.32
N ILE A 205 6.47 -10.34 -14.40
CA ILE A 205 6.78 -10.46 -12.97
C ILE A 205 7.81 -11.56 -12.72
N THR A 206 7.64 -12.72 -13.37
CA THR A 206 8.54 -13.88 -13.22
C THR A 206 9.95 -13.55 -13.70
N VAL A 207 10.08 -12.96 -14.90
CA VAL A 207 11.36 -12.56 -15.49
C VAL A 207 12.05 -11.52 -14.59
N ARG A 208 11.33 -10.52 -14.07
CA ARG A 208 11.89 -9.54 -13.13
C ARG A 208 12.33 -10.15 -11.81
N GLY A 209 11.56 -11.10 -11.29
CA GLY A 209 11.86 -11.81 -10.05
C GLY A 209 13.13 -12.67 -10.15
N LEU A 210 13.42 -13.20 -11.35
CA LEU A 210 14.57 -14.07 -11.60
C LEU A 210 15.81 -13.34 -12.14
N ALA A 211 15.68 -12.07 -12.55
CA ALA A 211 16.82 -11.24 -12.91
C ALA A 211 17.77 -11.04 -11.69
N PRO A 212 19.10 -11.03 -11.87
CA PRO A 212 19.84 -10.93 -13.14
C PRO A 212 20.18 -12.26 -13.83
N PHE A 213 19.51 -13.39 -13.50
CA PHE A 213 19.75 -14.72 -14.08
C PHE A 213 21.16 -15.28 -13.87
N HIS A 214 21.91 -14.72 -12.90
CA HIS A 214 23.22 -15.19 -12.54
C HIS A 214 23.16 -15.86 -11.16
N LEU A 215 23.18 -17.19 -11.14
CA LEU A 215 23.10 -17.95 -9.89
C LEU A 215 24.46 -17.98 -9.19
N GLN A 216 24.49 -17.61 -7.92
CA GLN A 216 25.67 -17.73 -7.06
C GLN A 216 25.68 -19.09 -6.34
N ARG A 217 26.87 -19.54 -5.94
CA ARG A 217 27.07 -20.86 -5.32
C ARG A 217 26.50 -20.98 -3.91
N TYR A 218 26.52 -19.90 -3.14
CA TYR A 218 26.13 -19.89 -1.74
C TYR A 218 24.80 -19.15 -1.54
N PRO A 219 23.82 -19.76 -0.85
CA PRO A 219 22.54 -19.10 -0.63
C PRO A 219 22.66 -17.98 0.39
N THR A 220 21.99 -16.86 0.14
CA THR A 220 21.76 -15.84 1.17
C THR A 220 20.77 -16.34 2.24
N PRO A 221 20.85 -15.81 3.48
CA PRO A 221 19.88 -16.08 4.52
C PRO A 221 18.47 -15.67 4.09
N PHE A 222 17.48 -16.48 4.46
CA PHE A 222 16.07 -16.22 4.16
C PHE A 222 15.41 -15.52 5.35
N ILE A 223 14.75 -14.39 5.11
CA ILE A 223 14.07 -13.63 6.16
C ILE A 223 12.59 -14.07 6.24
N TRP A 224 12.23 -14.66 7.37
CA TRP A 224 10.88 -15.21 7.59
C TRP A 224 9.85 -14.16 8.00
N ILE A 225 10.30 -13.00 8.49
CA ILE A 225 9.43 -11.90 8.92
C ILE A 225 8.98 -11.11 7.68
N PRO A 226 7.67 -11.07 7.35
CA PRO A 226 7.18 -10.28 6.23
C PRO A 226 7.44 -8.79 6.43
N MET A 227 7.73 -8.08 5.34
CA MET A 227 8.00 -6.65 5.29
C MET A 227 9.23 -6.21 6.11
N HIS A 228 10.13 -7.12 6.48
CA HIS A 228 11.31 -6.76 7.24
C HIS A 228 12.16 -5.72 6.51
N THR A 229 12.43 -5.91 5.22
CA THR A 229 13.22 -4.95 4.42
C THR A 229 12.53 -3.59 4.33
N LEU A 230 11.20 -3.57 4.15
CA LEU A 230 10.41 -2.33 4.16
C LEU A 230 10.53 -1.58 5.48
N LEU A 231 10.43 -2.28 6.62
CA LEU A 231 10.38 -1.68 7.96
C LEU A 231 11.75 -1.32 8.54
N SER A 232 12.81 -1.96 8.04
CA SER A 232 14.19 -1.72 8.45
C SER A 232 14.90 -0.65 7.62
N THR A 233 14.31 -0.25 6.50
CA THR A 233 14.81 0.81 5.61
C THR A 233 14.05 2.11 5.88
N GLU A 234 14.64 3.26 5.53
CA GLU A 234 13.89 4.53 5.52
C GLU A 234 12.60 4.40 4.68
N TRP A 235 11.47 4.82 5.25
CA TRP A 235 10.14 4.62 4.65
C TRP A 235 10.03 5.25 3.26
N ILE A 236 10.65 6.41 3.04
CA ILE A 236 10.65 7.10 1.75
C ILE A 236 11.35 6.30 0.64
N ILE A 237 12.25 5.38 1.00
CA ILE A 237 12.94 4.45 0.08
C ILE A 237 12.17 3.14 -0.05
N GLY A 238 11.66 2.60 1.05
CA GLY A 238 10.97 1.30 1.07
C GLY A 238 9.54 1.32 0.52
N LEU A 239 8.76 2.38 0.81
CA LEU A 239 7.37 2.49 0.39
C LEU A 239 7.16 2.44 -1.12
N PRO A 240 7.99 3.10 -1.97
CA PRO A 240 7.90 2.93 -3.40
C PRO A 240 7.94 1.46 -3.84
N THR A 241 8.87 0.67 -3.31
CA THR A 241 8.97 -0.77 -3.64
C THR A 241 7.74 -1.53 -3.15
N PHE A 242 7.21 -1.22 -1.97
CA PHE A 242 5.98 -1.81 -1.47
C PHE A 242 4.79 -1.52 -2.39
N PHE A 243 4.57 -0.26 -2.78
CA PHE A 243 3.48 0.13 -3.67
C PHE A 243 3.63 -0.46 -5.07
N GLU A 244 4.85 -0.44 -5.61
CA GLU A 244 5.18 -1.03 -6.91
C GLU A 244 4.84 -2.52 -6.91
N LYS A 245 5.43 -3.31 -6.01
CA LYS A 245 5.18 -4.76 -5.90
C LYS A 245 3.71 -5.05 -5.66
N SER A 246 3.05 -4.27 -4.81
CA SER A 246 1.61 -4.42 -4.55
C SER A 246 0.78 -4.25 -5.81
N PHE A 247 1.11 -3.25 -6.64
CA PHE A 247 0.46 -3.07 -7.93
C PHE A 247 0.70 -4.26 -8.85
N TYR A 248 1.95 -4.70 -9.04
CA TYR A 248 2.25 -5.83 -9.93
C TYR A 248 1.51 -7.12 -9.50
N TYR A 249 1.56 -7.47 -8.22
CA TYR A 249 0.96 -8.71 -7.72
C TYR A 249 -0.57 -8.62 -7.75
N GLY A 250 -1.13 -7.51 -7.28
CA GLY A 250 -2.57 -7.27 -7.33
C GLY A 250 -3.11 -7.21 -8.76
N ALA A 251 -2.36 -6.61 -9.69
CA ALA A 251 -2.72 -6.52 -11.10
C ALA A 251 -2.76 -7.89 -11.77
N ALA A 252 -1.78 -8.76 -11.50
CA ALA A 252 -1.81 -10.14 -11.99
C ALA A 252 -3.01 -10.92 -11.46
N ILE A 253 -3.29 -10.81 -10.15
CA ILE A 253 -4.48 -11.43 -9.53
C ILE A 253 -5.77 -10.92 -10.18
N TRP A 254 -5.87 -9.60 -10.38
CA TRP A 254 -7.03 -8.97 -10.99
C TRP A 254 -7.22 -9.37 -12.46
N LEU A 255 -6.14 -9.51 -13.25
CA LEU A 255 -6.23 -9.97 -14.64
C LEU A 255 -6.70 -11.42 -14.73
N TYR A 256 -6.18 -12.32 -13.89
CA TYR A 256 -6.69 -13.70 -13.80
C TYR A 256 -8.15 -13.74 -13.35
N ARG A 257 -8.52 -12.93 -12.36
CA ARG A 257 -9.92 -12.78 -11.91
C ARG A 257 -10.81 -12.28 -13.06
N SER A 258 -10.34 -11.30 -13.84
CA SER A 258 -11.02 -10.74 -15.01
C SER A 258 -11.18 -11.75 -16.13
N ALA A 259 -10.22 -12.68 -16.28
CA ALA A 259 -10.30 -13.80 -17.21
C ALA A 259 -11.35 -14.87 -16.81
N GLY A 260 -11.94 -14.73 -15.63
CA GLY A 260 -13.02 -15.61 -15.14
C GLY A 260 -12.59 -16.61 -14.07
N LEU A 261 -11.31 -16.60 -13.64
CA LEU A 261 -10.87 -17.47 -12.56
C LEU A 261 -11.52 -17.07 -11.23
N LYS A 262 -11.68 -18.05 -10.34
CA LYS A 262 -12.02 -17.78 -8.94
C LYS A 262 -10.89 -16.96 -8.31
N LEU A 263 -11.24 -15.99 -7.48
CA LEU A 263 -10.24 -15.11 -6.86
C LEU A 263 -9.21 -15.90 -6.04
N THR A 264 -9.63 -16.94 -5.32
CA THR A 264 -8.72 -17.83 -4.59
C THR A 264 -7.71 -18.54 -5.50
N ALA A 265 -8.16 -19.01 -6.67
CA ALA A 265 -7.27 -19.63 -7.66
C ALA A 265 -6.32 -18.60 -8.28
N ALA A 266 -6.81 -17.40 -8.62
CA ALA A 266 -5.98 -16.30 -9.11
C ALA A 266 -4.91 -15.89 -8.09
N THR A 267 -5.27 -15.79 -6.81
CA THR A 267 -4.32 -15.52 -5.72
C THR A 267 -3.29 -16.63 -5.57
N ALA A 268 -3.70 -17.91 -5.60
CA ALA A 268 -2.76 -19.03 -5.51
C ALA A 268 -1.79 -19.09 -6.70
N LEU A 269 -2.27 -18.84 -7.92
CA LEU A 269 -1.46 -18.78 -9.13
C LEU A 269 -0.39 -17.69 -9.12
N VAL A 270 -0.59 -16.63 -8.32
CA VAL A 270 0.41 -15.57 -8.15
C VAL A 270 1.28 -15.82 -6.92
N ALA A 271 0.70 -16.15 -5.77
CA ALA A 271 1.43 -16.31 -4.52
C ALA A 271 2.38 -17.52 -4.52
N ILE A 272 1.99 -18.66 -5.11
CA ILE A 272 2.82 -19.87 -5.12
C ILE A 272 4.10 -19.65 -5.93
N PRO A 273 4.06 -19.15 -7.18
CA PRO A 273 5.30 -18.91 -7.91
C PRO A 273 6.14 -17.77 -7.30
N LEU A 274 5.53 -16.76 -6.67
CA LEU A 274 6.30 -15.76 -5.91
C LEU A 274 7.08 -16.41 -4.76
N ALA A 275 6.48 -17.35 -4.01
CA ALA A 275 7.20 -18.11 -3.00
C ALA A 275 8.35 -18.93 -3.60
N MET A 276 8.16 -19.53 -4.77
CA MET A 276 9.24 -20.24 -5.48
C MET A 276 10.34 -19.28 -5.95
N ILE A 277 9.99 -18.09 -6.44
CA ILE A 277 10.93 -17.04 -6.82
C ILE A 277 11.75 -16.61 -5.61
N GLU A 278 11.14 -16.38 -4.45
CA GLU A 278 11.84 -16.02 -3.21
C GLU A 278 12.84 -17.11 -2.77
N ILE A 279 12.49 -18.39 -2.93
CA ILE A 279 13.42 -19.52 -2.69
C ILE A 279 14.60 -19.46 -3.67
N ILE A 280 14.35 -19.19 -4.95
CA ILE A 280 15.39 -19.06 -5.98
C ILE A 280 16.27 -17.84 -5.73
N GLN A 281 15.70 -16.72 -5.27
CA GLN A 281 16.41 -15.47 -4.99
C GLN A 281 17.49 -15.60 -3.93
N ARG A 282 17.46 -16.65 -3.09
CA ARG A 282 18.60 -17.00 -2.22
C ARG A 282 19.90 -17.19 -3.00
N TYR A 283 19.79 -17.62 -4.25
CA TYR A 283 20.92 -17.85 -5.14
C TYR A 283 21.11 -16.71 -6.16
N LEU A 284 20.44 -15.56 -6.02
CA LEU A 284 20.62 -14.41 -6.91
C LEU A 284 21.37 -13.28 -6.19
N PRO A 285 22.41 -12.69 -6.80
CA PRO A 285 23.19 -11.62 -6.19
C PRO A 285 22.33 -10.35 -6.05
N GLY A 286 22.55 -9.61 -4.97
CA GLY A 286 21.84 -8.35 -4.70
C GLY A 286 20.36 -8.49 -4.35
N ARG A 287 19.88 -9.72 -4.08
CA ARG A 287 18.52 -9.98 -3.61
C ARG A 287 18.51 -10.27 -2.11
N THR A 288 17.48 -9.77 -1.43
CA THR A 288 17.17 -10.01 -0.03
C THR A 288 15.91 -10.88 0.05
N PRO A 289 16.05 -12.22 -0.02
CA PRO A 289 14.89 -13.10 -0.09
C PRO A 289 14.14 -13.08 1.24
N GLU A 290 12.84 -12.81 1.17
CA GLU A 290 11.98 -12.66 2.34
C GLU A 290 10.54 -13.11 2.07
N THR A 291 9.78 -13.41 3.12
CA THR A 291 8.40 -13.93 2.99
C THR A 291 7.40 -12.89 2.44
N THR A 292 7.85 -11.65 2.26
CA THR A 292 7.08 -10.47 1.83
C THR A 292 6.25 -10.70 0.58
N ASP A 293 6.84 -11.22 -0.50
CA ASP A 293 6.17 -11.25 -1.80
C ASP A 293 4.96 -12.21 -1.84
N PRO A 294 5.08 -13.49 -1.42
CA PRO A 294 3.92 -14.36 -1.32
C PRO A 294 2.91 -13.89 -0.27
N PHE A 295 3.36 -13.33 0.86
CA PHE A 295 2.46 -12.75 1.87
C PHE A 295 1.65 -11.59 1.29
N LEU A 296 2.29 -10.68 0.55
CA LEU A 296 1.67 -9.53 -0.08
C LEU A 296 0.63 -9.96 -1.11
N ALA A 297 0.92 -10.98 -1.93
CA ALA A 297 -0.03 -11.52 -2.89
C ALA A 297 -1.29 -12.09 -2.22
N VAL A 298 -1.14 -12.82 -1.10
CA VAL A 298 -2.29 -13.32 -0.31
C VAL A 298 -3.07 -12.17 0.31
N MET A 299 -2.39 -11.21 0.93
CA MET A 299 -3.01 -10.02 1.52
C MET A 299 -3.82 -9.23 0.49
N LEU A 300 -3.27 -9.00 -0.70
CA LEU A 300 -3.96 -8.34 -1.81
C LEU A 300 -5.15 -9.15 -2.30
N GLY A 301 -5.03 -10.47 -2.43
CA GLY A 301 -6.17 -11.35 -2.74
C GLY A 301 -7.35 -11.15 -1.79
N CYS A 302 -7.06 -11.09 -0.48
CA CYS A 302 -8.06 -10.80 0.56
C CYS A 302 -8.64 -9.39 0.45
N MET A 303 -7.81 -8.37 0.23
CA MET A 303 -8.28 -6.98 0.05
C MET A 303 -9.17 -6.84 -1.19
N LEU A 304 -8.75 -7.41 -2.32
CA LEU A 304 -9.53 -7.40 -3.57
C LEU A 304 -10.87 -8.11 -3.38
N TRP A 305 -10.91 -9.20 -2.61
CA TRP A 305 -12.16 -9.89 -2.25
C TRP A 305 -13.10 -8.99 -1.44
N LEU A 306 -12.57 -8.29 -0.43
CA LEU A 306 -13.35 -7.35 0.39
C LEU A 306 -13.93 -6.21 -0.45
N ILE A 307 -13.12 -5.65 -1.36
CA ILE A 307 -13.55 -4.58 -2.26
C ILE A 307 -14.65 -5.08 -3.21
N GLU A 308 -14.53 -6.28 -3.77
CA GLU A 308 -15.54 -6.87 -4.65
C GLU A 308 -16.89 -7.01 -3.94
N GLN A 309 -16.89 -7.47 -2.69
CA GLN A 309 -18.10 -7.58 -1.88
C GLN A 309 -18.72 -6.22 -1.56
N ASP A 310 -17.91 -5.26 -1.14
CA ASP A 310 -18.40 -3.92 -0.80
C ASP A 310 -18.96 -3.19 -2.03
N TYR A 311 -18.26 -3.28 -3.17
CA TYR A 311 -18.71 -2.68 -4.43
C TYR A 311 -20.04 -3.27 -4.92
N ALA A 312 -20.18 -4.60 -4.89
CA ALA A 312 -21.43 -5.27 -5.26
C ALA A 312 -22.61 -4.83 -4.37
N ARG A 313 -22.37 -4.64 -3.07
CA ARG A 313 -23.39 -4.16 -2.13
C ARG A 313 -23.85 -2.73 -2.45
N ILE A 314 -22.93 -1.81 -2.71
CA ILE A 314 -23.23 -0.41 -3.06
C ILE A 314 -24.06 -0.34 -4.35
N LYS A 315 -23.66 -1.11 -5.37
CA LYS A 315 -24.38 -1.15 -6.64
C LYS A 315 -25.82 -1.67 -6.50
N GLN A 316 -26.04 -2.66 -5.63
CA GLN A 316 -27.37 -3.19 -5.37
C GLN A 316 -28.27 -2.20 -4.61
N SER A 317 -27.73 -1.41 -3.68
CA SER A 317 -28.52 -0.37 -2.99
C SER A 317 -28.94 0.77 -3.91
N ASP A 318 -28.06 1.19 -4.82
CA ASP A 318 -28.38 2.23 -5.80
C ASP A 318 -29.54 1.80 -6.70
N LEU A 319 -29.52 0.55 -7.19
CA LEU A 319 -30.60 0.00 -8.01
C LEU A 319 -31.96 -0.01 -7.28
N ARG A 320 -31.98 -0.34 -5.98
CA ARG A 320 -33.22 -0.34 -5.18
C ARG A 320 -33.80 1.04 -4.94
N THR A 321 -32.94 2.06 -4.83
CA THR A 321 -33.35 3.45 -4.57
C THR A 321 -33.96 4.11 -5.82
N VAL A 322 -33.60 3.65 -7.02
CA VAL A 322 -34.16 4.16 -8.28
C VAL A 322 -35.54 3.55 -8.59
N THR A 323 -35.86 2.39 -8.03
CA THR A 323 -37.13 1.66 -8.25
C THR A 323 -38.26 2.00 -7.27
N THR A 324 -38.00 2.88 -6.29
CA THR A 324 -38.95 3.34 -5.25
C THR A 324 -39.21 4.83 -5.38
#